data_AF-A0A3B1AC08-F1
#
_entry.id   AF-A0A3B1AC08-F1
#
_cell.length_a   1.000
_cell.length_b   1.000
_cell.length_c   1.000
_cell.angle_alpha   90.00
_cell.angle_beta   90.00
_cell.angle_gamma   90.00
#
_symmetry.space_group_name_H-M   'P 1'
#
loop_
_entity.id
_entity.type
_entity.pdbx_description
1 polymer ?
#
loop_
_entity_poly.entity_id
_entity_poly.type
_entity_poly.pdbx_seq_one_letter_code
_entity_poly.pdbx_strand_id
1 'polypeptide(L)'
;MTIDDFKHELSVLNVDFAQLSPFNQDYQHIRFIGPFAEQDIVWDAHIYSLSYFVHSLNKPLPNCGNVRAFLDVGEENELGRKIEIGLHLPYLDVPSLKKTIIMVRQYKRLTLGRYEFGEIIDV
;
A
#
# COMPACT_ATOMS: atom_id res chain seq x y z
N MET A 1 -8.25 -3.38 19.15
CA MET A 1 -6.80 -3.10 19.24
C MET A 1 -6.61 -1.67 18.85
N THR A 2 -5.98 -0.86 19.70
CA THR A 2 -5.72 0.55 19.39
C THR A 2 -4.48 0.71 18.51
N ILE A 3 -4.26 1.90 17.94
CA ILE A 3 -3.03 2.24 17.21
C ILE A 3 -1.79 2.09 18.09
N ASP A 4 -1.88 2.46 19.37
CA ASP A 4 -0.74 2.39 20.29
C ASP A 4 -0.40 0.94 20.66
N ASP A 5 -1.42 0.09 20.87
CA ASP A 5 -1.22 -1.35 21.06
C ASP A 5 -0.50 -1.96 19.85
N PHE A 6 -0.91 -1.57 18.64
CA PHE A 6 -0.32 -2.05 17.40
C PHE A 6 1.14 -1.61 17.24
N LYS A 7 1.44 -0.33 17.54
CA LYS A 7 2.80 0.19 17.49
C LYS A 7 3.71 -0.57 18.47
N HIS A 8 3.21 -0.85 19.67
CA HIS A 8 3.93 -1.63 20.67
C HIS A 8 4.19 -3.06 20.19
N GLU A 9 3.19 -3.73 19.62
CA GLU A 9 3.30 -5.09 19.11
C GLU A 9 4.39 -5.22 18.03
N LEU A 10 4.39 -4.33 17.02
CA LEU A 10 5.42 -4.33 15.98
C LEU A 10 6.83 -4.14 16.56
N SER A 11 6.98 -3.27 17.56
CA SER A 11 8.26 -3.03 18.23
C SER A 11 8.75 -4.25 19.00
N VAL A 12 7.84 -4.98 19.67
CA VAL A 12 8.19 -6.18 20.44
C VAL A 12 8.57 -7.34 19.52
N LEU A 13 7.84 -7.51 18.42
CA LEU A 13 8.08 -8.59 17.46
C LEU A 13 9.25 -8.30 16.50
N ASN A 14 9.73 -7.06 16.44
CA ASN A 14 10.78 -6.60 15.53
C ASN A 14 10.47 -6.95 14.05
N VAL A 15 9.22 -6.71 13.65
CA VAL A 15 8.74 -6.94 12.29
C VAL A 15 8.34 -5.63 11.61
N ASP A 16 8.52 -5.56 10.30
CA ASP A 16 8.28 -4.35 9.51
C ASP A 16 6.78 -4.01 9.35
N PHE A 17 5.93 -5.03 9.38
CA PHE A 17 4.49 -4.94 9.14
C PHE A 17 3.76 -6.12 9.78
N ALA A 18 2.46 -5.95 10.00
CA ALA A 18 1.53 -7.03 10.31
C ALA A 18 0.67 -7.36 9.08
N GLN A 19 0.46 -8.64 8.84
CA GLN A 19 -0.44 -9.11 7.80
C GLN A 19 -1.86 -9.19 8.35
N LEU A 20 -2.82 -8.53 7.70
CA LEU A 20 -4.23 -8.47 8.13
C LEU A 20 -5.15 -9.37 7.31
N SER A 21 -4.68 -9.85 6.16
CA SER A 21 -5.34 -10.88 5.34
C SER A 21 -4.45 -12.12 5.20
N PRO A 22 -4.98 -13.29 4.81
CA PRO A 22 -4.14 -14.39 4.32
C PRO A 22 -3.22 -13.94 3.18
N PHE A 23 -2.08 -14.62 3.02
CA PHE A 23 -1.17 -14.31 1.92
C PHE A 23 -1.80 -14.73 0.59
N ASN A 24 -1.77 -13.82 -0.38
CA ASN A 24 -2.35 -13.91 -1.70
C ASN A 24 -1.44 -13.11 -2.65
N GLN A 25 -1.16 -13.69 -3.81
CA GLN A 25 -0.22 -13.17 -4.81
C GLN A 25 -0.75 -11.96 -5.58
N ASP A 26 -2.04 -11.68 -5.52
CA ASP A 26 -2.67 -10.58 -6.24
C ASP A 26 -3.01 -9.38 -5.37
N TYR A 27 -3.24 -9.63 -4.08
CA TYR A 27 -3.68 -8.63 -3.13
C TYR A 27 -3.16 -8.94 -1.74
N GLN A 28 -2.69 -7.91 -1.03
CA GLN A 28 -2.29 -7.99 0.38
C GLN A 28 -2.86 -6.82 1.18
N HIS A 29 -3.50 -7.14 2.32
CA HIS A 29 -3.83 -6.17 3.35
C HIS A 29 -2.81 -6.26 4.46
N ILE A 30 -2.03 -5.19 4.64
CA ILE A 30 -1.02 -5.11 5.68
C ILE A 30 -1.13 -3.80 6.44
N ARG A 31 -0.52 -3.77 7.61
CA ARG A 31 -0.36 -2.55 8.40
C ARG A 31 1.07 -2.35 8.83
N PHE A 32 1.57 -1.14 8.73
CA PHE A 32 2.95 -0.81 9.10
C PHE A 32 3.08 0.63 9.57
N ILE A 33 4.19 0.95 10.24
CA ILE A 33 4.52 2.31 10.65
C ILE A 33 5.40 2.97 9.60
N GLY A 34 5.10 4.22 9.27
CA GLY A 34 5.95 5.04 8.44
C GLY A 34 5.58 6.53 8.47
N PRO A 35 6.48 7.40 7.98
CA PRO A 35 6.28 8.84 8.00
C PRO A 35 5.21 9.29 6.99
N PHE A 36 4.42 10.28 7.39
CA PHE A 36 3.54 11.07 6.54
C PHE A 36 3.42 12.48 7.12
N ALA A 37 3.58 13.52 6.30
CA ALA A 37 3.53 14.92 6.76
C ALA A 37 4.36 15.18 8.04
N GLU A 38 5.60 14.67 8.07
CA GLU A 38 6.55 14.80 9.19
C GLU A 38 6.17 14.06 10.49
N GLN A 39 5.16 13.18 10.45
CA GLN A 39 4.71 12.39 11.58
C GLN A 39 4.75 10.89 11.28
N ASP A 40 5.18 10.08 12.24
CA ASP A 40 5.08 8.62 12.13
C ASP A 40 3.66 8.16 12.42
N ILE A 41 2.99 7.71 11.36
CA ILE A 41 1.62 7.22 11.39
C ILE A 41 1.56 5.71 11.16
N VAL A 42 0.38 5.16 11.39
CA VAL A 42 0.06 3.78 11.02
C VAL A 42 -0.60 3.80 9.65
N TRP A 43 -0.02 3.08 8.70
CA TRP A 43 -0.58 2.87 7.37
C TRP A 43 -1.44 1.62 7.36
N ASP A 44 -2.71 1.76 6.99
CA ASP A 44 -3.60 0.66 6.64
C ASP A 44 -3.56 0.45 5.12
N ALA A 45 -2.69 -0.48 4.70
CA ALA A 45 -2.23 -0.56 3.33
C ALA A 45 -2.86 -1.73 2.58
N HIS A 46 -3.41 -1.41 1.41
CA HIS A 46 -3.93 -2.36 0.44
C HIS A 46 -3.01 -2.37 -0.77
N ILE A 47 -2.30 -3.47 -0.98
CA ILE A 47 -1.31 -3.62 -2.05
C ILE A 47 -1.85 -4.59 -3.09
N TYR A 48 -1.79 -4.21 -4.36
CA TYR A 48 -2.36 -4.95 -5.48
C TYR A 48 -1.31 -5.21 -6.57
N SER A 49 -1.39 -6.36 -7.23
CA SER A 49 -0.91 -6.47 -8.61
C SER A 49 -1.83 -5.63 -9.52
N LEU A 50 -1.27 -4.95 -10.51
CA LEU A 50 -2.07 -4.12 -11.43
C LEU A 50 -3.10 -4.96 -12.21
N SER A 51 -2.75 -6.19 -12.60
CA SER A 51 -3.66 -7.12 -13.26
C SER A 51 -4.92 -7.37 -12.42
N TYR A 52 -4.75 -7.68 -11.13
CA TYR A 52 -5.88 -7.88 -10.22
C TYR A 52 -6.70 -6.61 -10.02
N PHE A 53 -6.03 -5.46 -9.85
CA PHE A 53 -6.70 -4.17 -9.66
C PHE A 53 -7.62 -3.84 -10.85
N VAL A 54 -7.19 -4.11 -12.08
CA VAL A 54 -7.95 -3.84 -13.30
C VAL A 54 -9.09 -4.84 -13.49
N HIS A 55 -8.80 -6.15 -13.41
CA HIS A 55 -9.76 -7.18 -13.77
C HIS A 55 -10.78 -7.49 -12.67
N SER A 56 -10.38 -7.43 -11.39
CA SER A 56 -11.22 -7.91 -10.29
C SER A 56 -11.99 -6.80 -9.59
N LEU A 57 -11.45 -5.58 -9.53
CA LEU A 57 -12.09 -4.47 -8.82
C LEU A 57 -13.00 -3.62 -9.70
N ASN A 58 -13.07 -3.88 -11.01
CA ASN A 58 -13.87 -3.13 -12.00
C ASN A 58 -13.73 -1.61 -11.84
N LYS A 59 -12.59 -1.12 -11.35
CA LYS A 59 -12.35 0.30 -11.15
C LYS A 59 -12.06 0.91 -12.53
N PRO A 60 -12.79 1.97 -12.93
CA PRO A 60 -12.58 2.58 -14.24
C PRO A 60 -11.15 3.10 -14.32
N LEU A 61 -10.44 2.68 -15.37
CA LEU A 61 -9.14 3.25 -15.69
C LEU A 61 -9.34 4.73 -16.04
N PRO A 62 -8.55 5.64 -15.44
CA PRO A 62 -8.73 7.08 -15.68
C PRO A 62 -8.57 7.45 -17.16
N ASN A 63 -7.87 6.64 -17.96
CA ASN A 63 -7.80 6.76 -19.42
C ASN A 63 -7.83 5.35 -20.05
N CYS A 64 -8.70 5.16 -21.04
CA CYS A 64 -8.91 3.90 -21.78
C CYS A 64 -7.63 3.06 -21.96
N GLY A 65 -7.48 1.98 -21.18
CA GLY A 65 -6.45 0.95 -21.36
C GLY A 65 -5.10 1.21 -20.71
N ASN A 66 -4.83 2.41 -20.21
CA ASN A 66 -3.48 2.78 -19.73
C ASN A 66 -3.41 2.77 -18.21
N VAL A 67 -2.71 1.79 -17.64
CA VAL A 67 -2.55 1.64 -16.18
C VAL A 67 -1.12 1.88 -15.78
N ARG A 68 -0.90 2.66 -14.72
CA ARG A 68 0.42 2.89 -14.13
C ARG A 68 0.44 2.41 -12.70
N ALA A 69 1.63 2.09 -12.21
CA ALA A 69 1.82 1.87 -10.79
C ALA A 69 1.43 3.14 -10.03
N PHE A 70 0.81 2.99 -8.86
CA PHE A 70 0.25 4.12 -8.13
C PHE A 70 0.32 3.96 -6.62
N LEU A 71 0.27 5.09 -5.94
CA LEU A 71 0.00 5.25 -4.51
C LEU A 71 -1.22 6.15 -4.38
N ASP A 72 -2.26 5.72 -3.70
CA ASP A 72 -3.46 6.51 -3.46
C ASP A 72 -3.70 6.63 -1.96
N VAL A 73 -3.40 7.82 -1.42
CA VAL A 73 -3.49 8.11 0.00
C VAL A 73 -4.88 8.63 0.32
N GLY A 74 -5.62 7.84 1.09
CA GLY A 74 -6.96 8.15 1.52
C GLY A 74 -7.03 8.82 2.89
N GLU A 75 -8.23 8.76 3.47
CA GLU A 75 -8.52 9.28 4.80
C GLU A 75 -7.89 8.44 5.92
N GLU A 76 -7.81 9.05 7.09
CA GLU A 76 -7.37 8.41 8.32
C GLU A 76 -8.56 8.08 9.21
N ASN A 77 -8.52 6.90 9.82
CA ASN A 77 -9.53 6.42 10.73
C ASN A 77 -8.88 5.80 11.99
N GLU A 78 -9.67 5.17 12.85
CA GLU A 78 -9.21 4.55 14.10
C GLU A 78 -8.16 3.44 13.92
N LEU A 79 -8.02 2.89 12.71
CA LEU A 79 -7.07 1.83 12.36
C LEU A 79 -5.77 2.35 11.73
N GLY A 80 -5.74 3.62 11.35
CA GLY A 80 -4.64 4.27 10.65
C GLY A 80 -5.09 4.99 9.39
N ARG A 81 -4.11 5.46 8.61
CA ARG A 81 -4.35 6.12 7.32
C ARG A 81 -4.39 5.12 6.19
N LYS A 82 -5.45 5.18 5.39
CA LYS A 82 -5.61 4.30 4.24
C LYS A 82 -4.59 4.64 3.15
N ILE A 83 -3.97 3.63 2.57
CA ILE A 83 -3.21 3.74 1.34
C ILE A 83 -3.49 2.55 0.41
N GLU A 84 -3.88 2.83 -0.83
CA GLU A 84 -3.98 1.83 -1.90
C GLU A 84 -2.74 1.91 -2.80
N ILE A 85 -2.13 0.76 -3.10
CA ILE A 85 -0.88 0.70 -3.86
C ILE A 85 -1.04 -0.31 -4.99
N GLY A 86 -0.98 0.16 -6.23
CA GLY A 86 -0.95 -0.70 -7.41
C GLY A 86 0.48 -0.86 -7.90
N LEU A 87 0.96 -2.10 -7.99
CA LEU A 87 2.32 -2.41 -8.45
C LEU A 87 2.29 -3.14 -9.79
N HIS A 88 3.17 -2.72 -10.70
CA HIS A 88 3.42 -3.46 -11.93
C HIS A 88 4.29 -4.70 -11.65
N LEU A 89 3.67 -5.70 -11.03
CA LEU A 89 4.28 -6.98 -10.72
C LEU A 89 3.31 -8.09 -11.12
N PRO A 90 3.82 -9.22 -11.64
CA PRO A 90 2.96 -10.36 -11.97
C PRO A 90 2.37 -11.02 -10.72
N TYR A 91 3.06 -10.94 -9.59
CA TYR A 91 2.60 -11.42 -8.29
C TYR A 91 3.29 -10.65 -7.15
N LEU A 92 2.65 -10.66 -5.99
CA LEU A 92 3.16 -10.17 -4.72
C LEU A 92 3.87 -11.30 -3.97
N ASP A 93 4.99 -10.96 -3.36
CA ASP A 93 5.76 -11.81 -2.45
C ASP A 93 6.22 -10.96 -1.25
N VAL A 94 6.67 -11.61 -0.17
CA VAL A 94 7.13 -10.87 1.02
C VAL A 94 8.25 -9.85 0.68
N PRO A 95 9.24 -10.17 -0.18
CA PRO A 95 10.22 -9.18 -0.64
C PRO A 95 9.61 -7.94 -1.31
N SER A 96 8.58 -8.09 -2.15
CA SER A 96 7.92 -6.97 -2.83
C SER A 96 7.15 -6.10 -1.85
N LEU A 97 6.49 -6.70 -0.84
CA LEU A 97 5.86 -5.95 0.25
C LEU A 97 6.89 -5.12 1.02
N LYS A 98 8.03 -5.71 1.40
CA LYS A 98 9.09 -4.99 2.13
C LYS A 98 9.66 -3.83 1.32
N LYS A 99 9.92 -4.03 0.02
CA LYS A 99 10.38 -2.96 -0.87
C LYS A 99 9.34 -1.84 -0.98
N THR A 100 8.06 -2.19 -1.02
CA THR A 100 6.95 -1.22 -1.06
C THR A 100 6.90 -0.39 0.22
N ILE A 101 7.05 -1.01 1.38
CA ILE A 101 7.12 -0.31 2.67
C ILE A 101 8.30 0.65 2.71
N ILE A 102 9.49 0.21 2.27
CA ILE A 102 10.68 1.08 2.18
C ILE A 102 10.41 2.27 1.27
N MET A 103 9.82 2.04 0.10
CA MET A 103 9.47 3.10 -0.85
C MET A 103 8.52 4.12 -0.19
N VAL A 104 7.44 3.67 0.45
CA VAL A 104 6.48 4.56 1.14
C VAL A 104 7.19 5.36 2.23
N ARG A 105 8.03 4.72 3.06
CA ARG A 105 8.78 5.38 4.14
C ARG A 105 9.76 6.44 3.62
N GLN A 106 10.29 6.26 2.42
CA GLN A 106 11.26 7.19 1.82
C GLN A 106 10.60 8.30 1.00
N TYR A 107 9.29 8.20 0.73
CA TYR A 107 8.60 9.09 -0.19
C TYR A 107 8.23 10.43 0.46
N LYS A 108 9.17 11.38 0.47
CA LYS A 108 9.00 12.71 1.12
C LYS A 108 7.89 13.58 0.54
N ARG A 109 7.41 13.29 -0.66
CA ARG A 109 6.37 14.06 -1.36
C ARG A 109 5.01 13.36 -1.37
N LEU A 110 4.82 12.39 -0.48
CA LEU A 110 3.55 11.70 -0.38
C LEU A 110 2.50 12.66 0.16
N THR A 111 1.45 12.91 -0.61
CA THR A 111 0.33 13.78 -0.25
C THR A 111 -0.98 13.00 -0.38
N LEU A 112 -2.07 13.59 0.12
CA LEU A 112 -3.41 13.06 -0.10
C LEU A 112 -3.71 12.90 -1.59
N GLY A 113 -4.47 11.86 -1.91
CA GLY A 113 -4.90 11.51 -3.27
C GLY A 113 -3.93 10.59 -4.01
N ARG A 114 -4.16 10.49 -5.32
CA ARG A 114 -3.50 9.52 -6.19
C ARG A 114 -2.25 10.09 -6.85
N TYR A 115 -1.16 9.34 -6.72
CA TYR A 115 0.12 9.56 -7.36
C TYR A 115 0.47 8.37 -8.24
N GLU A 116 0.77 8.62 -9.52
CA GLU A 116 1.10 7.58 -10.50
C GLU A 116 2.55 7.71 -10.99
N PHE A 117 3.20 6.57 -11.23
CA PHE A 117 4.61 6.50 -11.60
C PHE A 117 4.92 5.28 -12.48
N GLY A 118 6.14 5.25 -13.03
CA GLY A 118 6.60 4.17 -13.91
C GLY A 118 6.01 4.23 -15.31
N GLU A 119 6.10 3.14 -16.05
CA GLU A 119 5.61 3.06 -17.43
C GLU A 119 4.10 2.85 -17.47
N ILE A 120 3.50 3.26 -18.57
CA ILE A 120 2.12 2.90 -18.91
C ILE A 120 2.11 1.45 -19.36
N ILE A 121 1.17 0.68 -18.84
CA ILE A 121 1.00 -0.73 -19.16
C ILE A 121 -0.37 -0.87 -19.81
N ASP A 122 -0.35 -1.54 -20.97
CA ASP A 122 -1.56 -2.04 -21.61
C ASP A 122 -1.96 -3.31 -20.86
N VAL A 123 -3.07 -3.24 -20.11
CA VAL A 123 -3.63 -4.37 -19.33
C VAL A 123 -4.89 -4.89 -20.00
#